data_AF-A0A529QLQ0-F1
#
_entry.id   AF-A0A529QLQ0-F1
#
_cell.length_a   1.000
_cell.length_b   1.000
_cell.length_c   1.000
_cell.angle_alpha   90.00
_cell.angle_beta   90.00
_cell.angle_gamma   90.00
#
_symmetry.space_group_name_H-M   'P 1'
#
loop_
_entity.id
_entity.type
_entity.pdbx_description
1 polymer ?
#
loop_
_entity_poly.entity_id
_entity_poly.type
_entity_poly.pdbx_seq_one_letter_code
_entity_poly.pdbx_strand_id
1 'polypeptide(L)' 'TEEEMERYRGNGHSTWEQGVKLCEAAGARGLALVHHDPARTDEELDQIEKLAKDRFAGAFAARDGQTLEFPVLSHKAR' A
#
# COMPACT_ATOMS: atom_id res chain seq x y z
N THR A 1 -4.90 -2.60 -10.11
CA THR A 1 -3.57 -3.13 -10.45
C THR A 1 -3.07 -2.44 -11.69
N GLU A 2 -1.81 -2.63 -12.09
CA GLU A 2 -1.31 -2.03 -13.34
C GLU A 2 -2.13 -2.47 -14.57
N GLU A 3 -2.65 -3.71 -14.59
CA GLU A 3 -3.49 -4.21 -15.69
C GLU A 3 -4.83 -3.46 -15.82
N GLU A 4 -5.37 -2.94 -14.72
CA GLU A 4 -6.64 -2.19 -14.73
C GLU A 4 -6.46 -0.73 -15.16
N MET A 5 -5.23 -0.20 -15.16
CA MET A 5 -4.98 1.24 -15.37
C MET A 5 -5.37 1.74 -16.75
N GLU A 6 -5.34 0.88 -17.76
CA GLU A 6 -5.80 1.25 -19.10
C GLU A 6 -7.30 1.56 -19.11
N ARG A 7 -8.08 0.84 -18.31
CA ARG A 7 -9.54 1.01 -18.20
C ARG A 7 -9.96 2.22 -17.37
N TYR A 8 -9.17 2.57 -16.35
CA TYR A 8 -9.51 3.64 -15.39
C TYR A 8 -8.61 4.89 -15.49
N ARG A 9 -7.90 5.03 -16.61
CA ARG A 9 -7.02 6.19 -16.85
C ARG A 9 -7.81 7.50 -16.74
N GLY A 10 -7.33 8.41 -15.91
CA GLY A 10 -7.94 9.75 -15.70
C GLY A 10 -8.79 9.87 -14.44
N ASN A 11 -9.10 8.77 -13.75
CA ASN A 11 -9.89 8.80 -12.51
C ASN A 11 -9.10 9.23 -11.26
N GLY A 12 -7.81 9.54 -11.39
CA GLY A 12 -6.95 9.98 -10.28
C GLY A 12 -6.57 8.89 -9.26
N HIS A 13 -6.84 7.61 -9.57
CA HIS A 13 -6.48 6.49 -8.69
C HIS A 13 -5.07 5.97 -8.99
N SER A 14 -4.44 5.38 -7.96
CA SER A 14 -3.15 4.70 -8.06
C SER A 14 -3.31 3.19 -7.92
N THR A 15 -2.37 2.44 -8.48
CA THR A 15 -2.24 1.00 -8.24
C THR A 15 -1.38 0.71 -7.02
N TRP A 16 -1.43 -0.53 -6.51
CA TRP A 16 -0.57 -0.94 -5.40
C TRP A 16 0.91 -0.92 -5.81
N GLU A 17 1.21 -1.25 -7.08
CA GLU A 17 2.54 -1.21 -7.67
C GLU A 17 3.10 0.21 -7.70
N GLN A 18 2.26 1.20 -8.04
CA GLN A 18 2.63 2.61 -7.98
C GLN A 18 2.90 3.07 -6.55
N GLY A 19 2.10 2.61 -5.58
CA GLY A 19 2.34 2.84 -4.16
C GLY A 19 3.69 2.28 -3.69
N VAL A 20 4.03 1.05 -4.11
CA VAL A 20 5.33 0.44 -3.82
C VAL A 20 6.48 1.26 -4.40
N LYS A 21 6.41 1.61 -5.70
CA LYS A 21 7.44 2.42 -6.37
C LYS A 21 7.66 3.76 -5.66
N LEU A 22 6.58 4.39 -5.19
CA LEU A 22 6.65 5.64 -4.44
C LEU A 22 7.34 5.45 -3.08
N CYS A 23 6.98 4.42 -2.32
CA CYS A 23 7.60 4.12 -1.04
C CYS A 23 9.09 3.79 -1.17
N GLU A 24 9.47 3.01 -2.18
CA GLU A 24 10.87 2.71 -2.50
C GLU A 24 11.65 4.00 -2.81
N ALA A 25 11.12 4.87 -3.67
CA ALA A 25 11.74 6.14 -4.02
C ALA A 25 11.89 7.10 -2.81
N ALA A 26 10.93 7.06 -1.88
CA ALA A 26 10.95 7.88 -0.67
C ALA A 26 11.83 7.31 0.45
N GLY A 27 12.32 6.07 0.33
CA GLY A 27 12.96 5.36 1.46
C GLY A 27 12.00 5.12 2.63
N ALA A 28 10.70 4.99 2.35
CA ALA A 28 9.69 4.72 3.35
C ALA A 28 9.86 3.31 3.93
N ARG A 29 9.39 3.11 5.17
CA ARG A 29 9.51 1.82 5.88
C ARG A 29 8.25 0.96 5.80
N GLY A 30 7.13 1.52 5.37
CA GLY A 30 5.84 0.84 5.33
C GLY A 30 4.91 1.48 4.30
N LEU A 31 3.99 0.68 3.79
CA LEU A 31 2.97 1.07 2.81
C LEU A 31 1.61 0.53 3.27
N ALA A 32 0.70 1.43 3.61
CA ALA A 32 -0.70 1.08 3.86
C ALA A 32 -1.51 1.30 2.58
N LEU A 33 -2.10 0.25 2.03
CA LEU A 33 -3.02 0.33 0.90
C LEU A 33 -4.42 0.61 1.44
N VAL A 34 -4.98 1.77 1.07
CA VAL A 34 -6.33 2.23 1.45
C VAL A 34 -7.09 2.65 0.21
N HIS A 35 -8.40 2.91 0.35
CA HIS A 35 -9.24 3.44 -0.74
C HIS A 35 -9.26 2.51 -1.96
N HIS A 36 -9.47 1.21 -1.70
CA HIS A 36 -9.68 0.24 -2.77
C HIS A 36 -11.03 0.45 -3.44
N ASP A 37 -11.21 -0.15 -4.61
CA ASP A 37 -12.52 -0.22 -5.29
C ASP A 37 -13.57 -0.87 -4.36
N PRO A 38 -14.71 -0.21 -4.06
CA PRO A 38 -15.75 -0.77 -3.19
C PRO A 38 -16.34 -2.11 -3.67
N ALA A 39 -16.17 -2.47 -4.94
CA ALA A 39 -16.63 -3.73 -5.48
C ALA A 39 -15.70 -4.92 -5.14
N ARG A 40 -14.50 -4.67 -4.60
CA ARG A 40 -13.56 -5.74 -4.25
C ARG A 40 -14.00 -6.52 -3.01
N THR A 41 -13.82 -7.83 -3.05
CA THR A 41 -14.02 -8.70 -1.88
C THR A 41 -12.80 -8.74 -0.97
N ASP A 42 -12.98 -9.21 0.26
CA ASP A 42 -11.89 -9.40 1.22
C ASP A 42 -10.78 -10.33 0.66
N GLU A 43 -11.15 -11.40 -0.06
CA GLU A 43 -10.17 -12.31 -0.67
C GLU A 43 -9.35 -11.62 -1.76
N GLU A 44 -9.94 -10.72 -2.54
CA GLU A 44 -9.22 -9.95 -3.55
C GLU A 44 -8.26 -8.94 -2.90
N LEU A 45 -8.65 -8.34 -1.78
CA LEU A 45 -7.79 -7.45 -1.01
C LEU A 45 -6.62 -8.21 -0.36
N ASP A 46 -6.87 -9.42 0.16
CA ASP A 46 -5.82 -10.29 0.70
C ASP A 46 -4.82 -10.71 -0.39
N GLN A 47 -5.29 -10.96 -1.62
CA GLN A 47 -4.41 -11.24 -2.76
C GLN A 47 -3.55 -10.02 -3.12
N ILE A 48 -4.13 -8.83 -3.16
CA ILE A 48 -3.40 -7.58 -3.40
C ILE A 48 -2.37 -7.33 -2.29
N GLU A 49 -2.74 -7.51 -1.03
CA GLU A 49 -1.83 -7.41 0.11
C GLU A 49 -0.65 -8.36 -0.06
N LYS A 50 -0.92 -9.63 -0.39
CA LYS A 50 0.13 -10.63 -0.61
C LYS A 50 1.09 -10.19 -1.73
N LEU A 51 0.57 -9.77 -2.88
CA LEU A 51 1.39 -9.33 -4.02
C LEU A 51 2.23 -8.09 -3.67
N ALA A 52 1.64 -7.12 -3.00
CA ALA A 52 2.33 -5.91 -2.56
C ALA A 52 3.43 -6.23 -1.55
N LYS A 53 3.16 -7.14 -0.60
CA LYS A 53 4.10 -7.59 0.43
C LYS A 53 5.25 -8.41 -0.13
N ASP A 54 4.99 -9.24 -1.14
CA ASP A 54 6.00 -10.00 -1.88
C ASP A 54 6.99 -9.04 -2.58
N ARG A 55 6.54 -7.85 -2.99
CA ARG A 55 7.39 -6.82 -3.60
C ARG A 55 8.02 -5.85 -2.59
N PHE A 56 7.30 -5.49 -1.54
CA PHE A 56 7.71 -4.54 -0.51
C PHE A 56 7.26 -5.07 0.85
N ALA A 57 8.19 -5.63 1.62
CA ALA A 57 7.89 -6.39 2.84
C ALA A 57 7.08 -5.60 3.90
N GLY A 58 7.13 -4.27 3.88
CA GLY A 58 6.36 -3.38 4.75
C GLY A 58 4.96 -3.01 4.24
N ALA A 59 4.49 -3.62 3.15
CA ALA A 59 3.16 -3.37 2.59
C ALA A 59 2.07 -4.19 3.29
N PHE A 60 0.89 -3.60 3.44
CA PHE A 60 -0.31 -4.26 3.94
C PHE A 60 -1.59 -3.55 3.44
N ALA A 61 -2.72 -4.26 3.38
CA ALA A 61 -4.03 -3.65 3.21
C ALA A 61 -4.52 -3.13 4.56
N ALA A 62 -4.91 -1.86 4.59
CA ALA A 62 -5.46 -1.26 5.79
C ALA A 62 -6.89 -1.76 6.04
N ARG A 63 -7.28 -1.86 7.31
CA ARG A 63 -8.61 -2.32 7.74
C ARG A 63 -9.36 -1.25 8.52
N ASP A 64 -10.68 -1.30 8.50
CA ASP A 64 -11.52 -0.39 9.28
C ASP A 64 -11.19 -0.48 10.77
N GLY A 65 -10.98 0.68 11.39
CA GLY A 65 -10.59 0.77 12.81
C GLY A 65 -9.16 0.37 13.13
N GLN A 66 -8.31 0.09 12.13
CA GLN A 66 -6.90 -0.26 12.38
C GLN A 66 -6.11 0.93 12.93
N THR A 67 -5.37 0.68 14.02
CA THR A 67 -4.42 1.63 14.62
C THR A 67 -3.00 1.18 14.37
N LEU A 68 -2.10 2.13 14.06
CA LEU A 68 -0.66 1.87 13.91
C LEU A 68 0.10 2.59 15.02
N GLU A 69 0.95 1.86 15.72
CA GLU A 69 1.89 2.43 16.69
C GLU A 69 3.27 2.54 16.06
N PHE A 70 3.87 3.72 16.16
CA PHE A 70 5.23 3.95 15.68
C PHE A 70 6.14 4.15 16.88
N PRO A 71 7.20 3.32 17.05
CA PRO A 71 8.15 3.55 18.12
C PRO A 71 8.85 4.90 17.89
N VAL A 72 8.97 5.68 18.95
CA VAL A 72 9.78 6.91 18.91
C VAL A 72 11.22 6.48 18.64
N LEU A 73 11.75 6.86 17.48
CA LEU A 73 13.17 6.69 17.21
C LEU A 73 13.93 7.64 18.13
N SER A 74 14.63 7.10 19.13
CA SER A 74 15.64 7.88 19.84
C SER A 74 16.72 8.22 18.83
N HIS A 75 16.78 9.49 18.44
CA HIS A 75 17.92 10.00 17.69
C HIS A 75 19.12 9.87 18.62
N LYS A 76 19.96 8.83 18.42
CA LYS A 76 21.33 8.90 18.91
C LYS A 76 21.98 10.04 18.14
N ALA A 77 22.12 11.18 18.80
CA ALA A 77 22.92 12.29 18.31
C ALA A 77 24.28 11.73 17.86
N ARG A 78 24.64 12.01 16.62
CA ARG A 78 25.99 11.75 16.11
C ARG A 78 26.98 12.70 16.77
#